data_AF-A0A286A179-F1
#
_entry.id   AF-A0A286A179-F1
#
_cell.length_a   1.000
_cell.length_b   1.000
_cell.length_c   1.000
_cell.angle_alpha   90.00
_cell.angle_beta   90.00
_cell.angle_gamma   90.00
#
_symmetry.space_group_name_H-M   'P 1'
#
loop_
_entity.id
_entity.type
_entity.pdbx_description
1 polymer ?
#
loop_
_entity_poly.entity_id
_entity_poly.type
_entity_poly.pdbx_seq_one_letter_code
_entity_poly.pdbx_strand_id
1 'polypeptide(L)'
;MPILCSECTGKVIFVLMKEIVEYTDYRKYIQDYYDERKRTSAFSWHMFAQKAGFASDVYLKYVCEGKKNLSVGSAGSVASAMGLVGFEQTYFVLMVSYAHAKDDKTKRAAFEERCALANAHKMRVLGDEEFNYFKSWKNSVIRELAPHMPGAKPLEMARACKQKISATEVSETLDFLVKAKLLKKDKNGNYQQTDKAIRMAPVEAVPLAARDLQRQMGEFAIQSLDLPLSERMMSGYTLGLTRRAYERIKKETEDYYRRVVAIATEEDETEQVYRLNVQLFPLSERLNKNETVLNKEEKNEK
;
A
#
# COMPACT_ATOMS: atom_id res chain seq x y z
N MET A 1 29.58 -10.05 -50.32
CA MET A 1 28.85 -8.76 -50.31
C MET A 1 27.55 -8.98 -51.07
N PRO A 2 26.36 -8.69 -50.53
CA PRO A 2 26.05 -7.43 -49.84
C PRO A 2 25.36 -7.54 -48.45
N ILE A 3 25.48 -6.42 -47.73
CA ILE A 3 24.55 -5.75 -46.79
C ILE A 3 24.28 -6.39 -45.42
N LEU A 4 24.97 -5.83 -44.40
CA LEU A 4 24.55 -5.81 -43.01
C LEU A 4 23.22 -5.05 -42.87
N CYS A 5 22.28 -5.60 -42.11
CA CYS A 5 21.20 -4.85 -41.49
C CYS A 5 21.44 -4.82 -39.98
N SER A 6 21.65 -3.63 -39.44
CA SER A 6 21.78 -3.36 -38.01
C SER A 6 20.40 -3.23 -37.35
N GLU A 7 20.40 -3.44 -36.04
CA GLU A 7 19.37 -3.05 -35.06
C GLU A 7 18.10 -3.91 -34.97
N CYS A 8 18.04 -4.71 -33.90
CA CYS A 8 16.95 -4.71 -32.91
C CYS A 8 17.20 -5.80 -31.86
N THR A 9 18.20 -5.64 -30.99
CA THR A 9 18.23 -6.41 -29.74
C THR A 9 17.46 -5.64 -28.68
N GLY A 10 16.14 -5.59 -28.85
CA GLY A 10 15.25 -5.39 -27.72
C GLY A 10 15.49 -6.55 -26.77
N LYS A 11 16.04 -6.28 -25.58
CA LYS A 11 16.12 -7.25 -24.50
C LYS A 11 14.69 -7.68 -24.18
N VAL A 12 14.28 -8.84 -24.72
CA VAL A 12 13.14 -9.58 -24.19
C VAL A 12 13.54 -9.97 -22.78
N ILE A 13 13.05 -9.23 -21.79
CA ILE A 13 13.18 -9.63 -20.40
C ILE A 13 12.30 -10.87 -20.26
N PHE A 14 12.95 -12.03 -20.17
CA PHE A 14 12.31 -13.30 -19.89
C PHE A 14 11.67 -13.22 -18.49
N VAL A 15 10.35 -13.25 -18.42
CA VAL A 15 9.62 -13.40 -17.14
C VAL A 15 8.94 -14.76 -17.18
N LEU A 16 9.53 -15.74 -16.50
CA LEU A 16 8.85 -16.99 -16.18
C LEU A 16 7.64 -16.66 -15.30
N MET A 17 6.48 -17.28 -15.54
CA MET A 17 5.30 -17.09 -14.70
C MET A 17 5.65 -17.44 -13.24
N LYS A 18 5.51 -16.48 -12.34
CA LYS A 18 5.75 -16.64 -10.91
C LYS A 18 4.61 -17.41 -10.22
N GLU A 19 4.85 -17.80 -8.97
CA GLU A 19 3.81 -18.29 -8.06
C GLU A 19 2.72 -17.24 -7.85
N ILE A 20 1.46 -17.67 -7.72
CA ILE A 20 0.33 -16.73 -7.62
C ILE A 20 0.44 -15.75 -6.44
N VAL A 21 1.06 -16.19 -5.34
CA VAL A 21 1.26 -15.38 -4.12
C VAL A 21 2.19 -14.18 -4.32
N GLU A 22 2.99 -14.19 -5.40
CA GLU A 22 3.85 -13.06 -5.79
C GLU A 22 3.09 -11.97 -6.55
N TYR A 23 1.82 -12.19 -6.90
CA TYR A 23 1.01 -11.22 -7.64
C TYR A 23 0.12 -10.42 -6.70
N THR A 24 0.04 -9.12 -6.99
CA THR A 24 -0.90 -8.18 -6.37
C THR A 24 -2.04 -7.77 -7.31
N ASP A 25 -1.84 -7.94 -8.62
CA ASP A 25 -2.84 -7.68 -9.65
C ASP A 25 -3.23 -8.98 -10.36
N TYR A 26 -4.50 -9.36 -10.22
CA TYR A 26 -5.05 -10.54 -10.87
C TYR A 26 -4.99 -10.44 -12.40
N ARG A 27 -5.03 -9.24 -12.99
CA ARG A 27 -4.94 -9.05 -14.44
C ARG A 27 -3.57 -9.45 -14.96
N LYS A 28 -2.53 -9.05 -14.24
CA LYS A 28 -1.15 -9.44 -14.55
C LYS A 28 -0.99 -10.96 -14.48
N TYR A 29 -1.59 -11.62 -13.49
CA TYR A 29 -1.55 -13.09 -13.41
C TYR A 29 -2.21 -13.77 -14.63
N ILE A 30 -3.40 -13.28 -15.04
CA ILE A 30 -4.09 -13.81 -16.24
C ILE A 30 -3.22 -13.60 -17.49
N GLN A 31 -2.59 -12.43 -17.62
CA GLN A 31 -1.74 -12.09 -18.76
C GLN A 31 -0.48 -12.98 -18.79
N ASP A 32 0.24 -13.09 -17.68
CA ASP A 32 1.47 -13.89 -17.59
C ASP A 32 1.17 -15.40 -17.83
N TYR A 33 0.02 -15.90 -17.35
CA TYR A 33 -0.46 -17.25 -17.66
C TYR A 33 -0.72 -17.44 -19.15
N TYR A 34 -1.41 -16.49 -19.79
CA TYR A 34 -1.72 -16.56 -21.22
C TYR A 34 -0.43 -16.57 -22.05
N ASP A 35 0.52 -15.67 -21.74
CA ASP A 35 1.76 -15.53 -22.49
C ASP A 35 2.63 -16.79 -22.39
N GLU A 36 2.71 -17.41 -21.21
CA GLU A 36 3.45 -18.66 -21.00
C GLU A 36 2.82 -19.85 -21.75
N ARG A 37 1.49 -19.96 -21.73
CA ARG A 37 0.77 -21.00 -22.50
C ARG A 37 0.87 -20.76 -24.00
N LYS A 38 0.80 -19.51 -24.45
CA LYS A 38 0.95 -19.14 -25.86
C LYS A 38 2.33 -19.47 -26.40
N ARG A 39 3.35 -19.37 -25.56
CA ARG A 39 4.74 -19.73 -25.90
C ARG A 39 4.92 -21.23 -26.11
N THR A 40 4.21 -22.04 -25.32
CA THR A 40 4.40 -23.50 -25.26
C THR A 40 3.37 -24.31 -26.05
N SER A 41 2.34 -23.67 -26.60
CA SER A 41 1.24 -24.36 -27.28
C SER A 41 0.47 -23.44 -28.23
N ALA A 42 -0.40 -24.00 -29.07
CA ALA A 42 -1.33 -23.25 -29.92
C ALA A 42 -2.47 -22.55 -29.14
N PHE A 43 -2.22 -22.14 -27.89
CA PHE A 43 -3.20 -21.48 -27.03
C PHE A 43 -3.67 -20.16 -27.65
N SER A 44 -4.93 -19.80 -27.43
CA SER A 44 -5.51 -18.56 -27.93
C SER A 44 -6.49 -17.98 -26.92
N TRP A 45 -6.79 -16.69 -27.04
CA TRP A 45 -7.77 -16.03 -26.18
C TRP A 45 -9.15 -16.71 -26.26
N HIS A 46 -9.57 -17.14 -27.46
CA HIS A 46 -10.79 -17.93 -27.67
C HIS A 46 -10.79 -19.21 -26.82
N MET A 47 -9.73 -20.02 -26.92
CA MET A 47 -9.62 -21.26 -26.14
C MET A 47 -9.64 -20.98 -24.63
N PHE A 48 -8.96 -19.90 -24.19
CA PHE A 48 -8.92 -19.54 -22.78
C PHE A 48 -10.30 -19.11 -22.28
N ALA A 49 -11.01 -18.27 -23.03
CA ALA A 49 -12.35 -17.81 -22.71
C ALA A 49 -13.35 -18.97 -22.62
N GLN A 50 -13.34 -19.89 -23.60
CA GLN A 50 -14.17 -21.10 -23.57
C GLN A 50 -13.89 -21.95 -22.32
N LYS A 51 -12.60 -22.20 -22.02
CA LYS A 51 -12.21 -22.99 -20.85
C LYS A 51 -12.67 -22.35 -19.53
N ALA A 52 -12.72 -21.03 -19.47
CA ALA A 52 -13.23 -20.27 -18.32
C ALA A 52 -14.77 -20.08 -18.32
N GLY A 53 -15.48 -20.58 -19.33
CA GLY A 53 -16.94 -20.54 -19.43
C GLY A 53 -17.51 -19.22 -19.97
N PHE A 54 -16.72 -18.42 -20.69
CA PHE A 54 -17.19 -17.18 -21.31
C PHE A 54 -17.59 -17.37 -22.77
N ALA A 55 -18.69 -16.73 -23.16
CA ALA A 55 -19.17 -16.70 -24.55
C ALA A 55 -18.35 -15.75 -25.45
N SER A 56 -17.64 -14.78 -24.87
CA SER A 56 -16.85 -13.81 -25.63
C SER A 56 -15.37 -14.18 -25.63
N ASP A 57 -14.86 -14.51 -26.81
CA ASP A 57 -13.48 -14.94 -27.06
C ASP A 57 -12.40 -13.96 -26.59
N VAL A 58 -12.72 -12.68 -26.58
CA VAL A 58 -11.79 -11.59 -26.25
C VAL A 58 -12.01 -11.04 -24.85
N TYR A 59 -12.94 -11.60 -24.06
CA TYR A 59 -13.28 -11.08 -22.74
C TYR A 59 -12.06 -11.04 -21.80
N LEU A 60 -11.32 -12.15 -21.68
CA LEU A 60 -10.13 -12.22 -20.82
C LEU A 60 -9.00 -11.30 -21.29
N LYS A 61 -8.86 -11.11 -22.61
CA LYS A 61 -7.94 -10.11 -23.18
C LYS A 61 -8.32 -8.70 -22.71
N TYR A 62 -9.60 -8.33 -22.80
CA TYR A 62 -10.09 -7.04 -22.34
C TYR A 62 -9.99 -6.86 -20.82
N VAL A 63 -10.09 -7.94 -20.05
CA VAL A 63 -9.79 -7.90 -18.62
C VAL A 63 -8.33 -7.54 -18.38
N CYS A 64 -7.39 -8.18 -19.08
CA CYS A 64 -5.95 -7.88 -18.96
C CYS A 64 -5.62 -6.45 -19.38
N GLU A 65 -6.25 -5.94 -20.45
CA GLU A 65 -6.11 -4.57 -20.93
C GLU A 65 -6.82 -3.51 -20.06
N GLY A 66 -7.52 -3.93 -18.99
CA GLY A 66 -8.28 -3.03 -18.12
C GLY A 66 -9.56 -2.46 -18.73
N LYS A 67 -9.97 -2.91 -19.92
CA LYS A 67 -11.20 -2.50 -20.62
C LYS A 67 -12.47 -3.14 -20.04
N LYS A 68 -12.32 -4.27 -19.34
CA LYS A 68 -13.38 -4.96 -18.61
C LYS A 68 -12.89 -5.35 -17.22
N ASN A 69 -13.82 -5.55 -16.29
CA ASN A 69 -13.51 -6.09 -14.96
C ASN A 69 -14.03 -7.52 -14.85
N LEU A 70 -13.19 -8.41 -14.30
CA LEU A 70 -13.59 -9.77 -13.97
C LEU A 70 -14.45 -9.76 -12.70
N SER A 71 -15.67 -10.29 -12.72
CA SER A 71 -16.51 -10.30 -11.51
C SER A 71 -16.02 -11.34 -10.49
N VAL A 72 -16.27 -11.10 -9.20
CA VAL A 72 -15.94 -12.07 -8.13
C VAL A 72 -16.60 -13.43 -8.39
N GLY A 73 -17.85 -13.44 -8.86
CA GLY A 73 -18.59 -14.67 -9.17
C GLY A 73 -18.00 -15.48 -10.33
N SER A 74 -17.27 -14.84 -11.26
CA SER A 74 -16.58 -15.53 -12.36
C SER A 74 -15.08 -15.75 -12.11
N ALA A 75 -14.53 -15.22 -11.02
CA ALA A 75 -13.13 -15.40 -10.68
C ALA A 75 -12.76 -16.87 -10.44
N GLY A 76 -13.67 -17.65 -9.86
CA GLY A 76 -13.48 -19.08 -9.63
C GLY A 76 -13.31 -19.88 -10.92
N SER A 77 -14.14 -19.63 -11.94
CA SER A 77 -14.03 -20.35 -13.22
C SER A 77 -12.75 -19.99 -13.97
N VAL A 78 -12.32 -18.73 -13.90
CA VAL A 78 -11.03 -18.28 -14.45
C VAL A 78 -9.86 -18.95 -13.74
N ALA A 79 -9.88 -18.99 -12.41
CA ALA A 79 -8.86 -19.67 -11.63
C ALA A 79 -8.74 -21.16 -12.02
N SER A 80 -9.86 -21.88 -12.09
CA SER A 80 -9.88 -23.28 -12.51
C SER A 80 -9.42 -23.46 -13.97
N ALA A 81 -9.75 -22.53 -14.88
CA ALA A 81 -9.26 -22.56 -16.25
C ALA A 81 -7.73 -22.40 -16.33
N MET A 82 -7.14 -21.63 -15.41
CA MET A 82 -5.68 -21.53 -15.26
C MET A 82 -5.06 -22.76 -14.59
N GLY A 83 -5.88 -23.66 -14.04
CA GLY A 83 -5.43 -24.87 -13.34
C GLY A 83 -5.16 -24.64 -11.85
N LEU A 84 -5.58 -23.50 -11.30
CA LEU A 84 -5.46 -23.23 -9.87
C LEU A 84 -6.45 -24.10 -9.10
N VAL A 85 -5.98 -24.67 -7.99
CA VAL A 85 -6.77 -25.54 -7.12
C VAL A 85 -6.54 -25.19 -5.65
N GLY A 86 -7.50 -25.54 -4.80
CA GLY A 86 -7.38 -25.36 -3.35
C GLY A 86 -7.05 -23.91 -2.97
N PHE A 87 -5.91 -23.71 -2.31
CA PHE A 87 -5.53 -22.40 -1.79
C PHE A 87 -5.24 -21.38 -2.89
N GLU A 88 -4.67 -21.79 -4.02
CA GLU A 88 -4.33 -20.87 -5.12
C GLU A 88 -5.59 -20.29 -5.76
N GLN A 89 -6.63 -21.12 -5.90
CA GLN A 89 -7.93 -20.70 -6.39
C GLN A 89 -8.55 -19.66 -5.45
N THR A 90 -8.54 -19.94 -4.14
CA THR A 90 -9.02 -18.98 -3.13
C THR A 90 -8.21 -17.69 -3.15
N TYR A 91 -6.88 -17.78 -3.28
CA TYR A 91 -5.99 -16.62 -3.38
C TYR A 91 -6.33 -15.75 -4.59
N PHE A 92 -6.54 -16.36 -5.76
CA PHE A 92 -6.95 -15.64 -6.97
C PHE A 92 -8.28 -14.90 -6.78
N VAL A 93 -9.28 -15.57 -6.20
CA VAL A 93 -10.58 -14.96 -5.91
C VAL A 93 -10.43 -13.77 -4.96
N LEU A 94 -9.59 -13.89 -3.93
CA LEU A 94 -9.29 -12.78 -3.00
C LEU A 94 -8.62 -11.59 -3.69
N MET A 95 -7.74 -11.82 -4.68
CA MET A 95 -7.18 -10.73 -5.49
C MET A 95 -8.26 -9.98 -6.28
N VAL A 96 -9.23 -10.72 -6.86
CA VAL A 96 -10.35 -10.10 -7.59
C VAL A 96 -11.26 -9.35 -6.60
N SER A 97 -11.60 -9.94 -5.47
CA SER A 97 -12.39 -9.28 -4.41
C SER A 97 -11.74 -7.99 -3.91
N TYR A 98 -10.41 -8.02 -3.68
CA TYR A 98 -9.65 -6.83 -3.29
C TYR A 98 -9.74 -5.71 -4.34
N ALA A 99 -9.64 -6.06 -5.63
CA ALA A 99 -9.75 -5.09 -6.71
C ALA A 99 -11.16 -4.47 -6.86
N HIS A 100 -12.21 -5.19 -6.43
CA HIS A 100 -13.61 -4.73 -6.51
C HIS A 100 -14.15 -4.09 -5.23
N ALA A 101 -13.44 -4.21 -4.12
CA ALA A 101 -13.88 -3.65 -2.86
C ALA A 101 -14.04 -2.12 -2.96
N LYS A 102 -15.21 -1.63 -2.54
CA LYS A 102 -15.64 -0.23 -2.72
C LYS A 102 -15.11 0.70 -1.64
N ASP A 103 -14.81 0.17 -0.47
CA ASP A 103 -14.37 0.91 0.70
C ASP A 103 -13.09 0.30 1.29
N ASP A 104 -12.38 1.11 2.09
CA ASP A 104 -11.12 0.71 2.71
C ASP A 104 -11.28 -0.48 3.66
N LYS A 105 -12.41 -0.60 4.38
CA LYS A 105 -12.64 -1.70 5.33
C LYS A 105 -12.76 -3.04 4.60
N THR A 106 -13.51 -3.09 3.50
CA THR A 106 -13.64 -4.31 2.68
C THR A 106 -12.33 -4.66 1.98
N LYS A 107 -11.59 -3.66 1.46
CA LYS A 107 -10.24 -3.89 0.92
C LYS A 107 -9.31 -4.48 1.98
N ARG A 108 -9.43 -4.02 3.23
CA ARG A 108 -8.58 -4.44 4.33
C ARG A 108 -8.83 -5.89 4.69
N ALA A 109 -10.09 -6.24 4.88
CA ALA A 109 -10.48 -7.62 5.16
C ALA A 109 -9.98 -8.58 4.06
N ALA A 110 -10.18 -8.24 2.79
CA ALA A 110 -9.71 -9.08 1.67
C ALA A 110 -8.18 -9.24 1.64
N PHE A 111 -7.43 -8.18 1.94
CA PHE A 111 -5.96 -8.25 2.01
C PHE A 111 -5.48 -9.07 3.22
N GLU A 112 -6.07 -8.85 4.40
CA GLU A 112 -5.75 -9.61 5.61
C GLU A 112 -6.03 -11.09 5.43
N GLU A 113 -7.17 -11.46 4.84
CA GLU A 113 -7.53 -12.84 4.53
C GLU A 113 -6.55 -13.47 3.54
N ARG A 114 -6.15 -12.72 2.50
CA ARG A 114 -5.15 -13.17 1.52
C ARG A 114 -3.79 -13.45 2.16
N CYS A 115 -3.35 -12.59 3.08
CA CYS A 115 -2.09 -12.77 3.79
C CYS A 115 -2.18 -13.93 4.80
N ALA A 116 -3.29 -14.06 5.51
CA ALA A 116 -3.54 -15.20 6.40
C ALA A 116 -3.52 -16.53 5.63
N LEU A 117 -4.16 -16.58 4.46
CA LEU A 117 -4.16 -17.75 3.60
C LEU A 117 -2.75 -18.13 3.15
N ALA A 118 -1.98 -17.19 2.61
CA ALA A 118 -0.60 -17.46 2.20
C ALA A 118 0.30 -17.90 3.38
N ASN A 119 0.17 -17.25 4.54
CA ASN A 119 0.90 -17.59 5.75
C ASN A 119 0.56 -19.01 6.25
N ALA A 120 -0.70 -19.43 6.20
CA ALA A 120 -1.12 -20.80 6.53
C ALA A 120 -0.44 -21.85 5.63
N HIS A 121 -0.10 -21.48 4.40
CA HIS A 121 0.63 -22.30 3.44
C HIS A 121 2.16 -22.04 3.43
N LYS A 122 2.69 -21.30 4.42
CA LYS A 122 4.12 -20.93 4.54
C LYS A 122 4.67 -20.17 3.32
N MET A 123 3.81 -19.44 2.63
CA MET A 123 4.15 -18.62 1.48
C MET A 123 4.25 -17.14 1.90
N ARG A 124 5.28 -16.43 1.42
CA ARG A 124 5.44 -14.99 1.65
C ARG A 124 4.64 -14.22 0.61
N VAL A 125 3.84 -13.24 1.07
CA VAL A 125 3.15 -12.29 0.19
C VAL A 125 3.96 -11.00 0.11
N LEU A 126 4.17 -10.51 -1.12
CA LEU A 126 4.85 -9.23 -1.33
C LEU A 126 4.03 -8.09 -0.71
N GLY A 127 4.68 -7.24 0.09
CA GLY A 127 4.02 -6.11 0.75
C GLY A 127 3.32 -6.43 2.06
N ASP A 128 3.29 -7.70 2.52
CA ASP A 128 2.61 -8.10 3.76
C ASP A 128 3.29 -7.51 5.00
N GLU A 129 4.62 -7.48 5.04
CA GLU A 129 5.38 -6.89 6.15
C GLU A 129 5.13 -5.38 6.25
N GLU A 130 5.18 -4.66 5.12
CA GLU A 130 4.89 -3.23 5.05
C GLU A 130 3.43 -2.94 5.41
N PHE A 131 2.49 -3.73 4.89
CA PHE A 131 1.08 -3.62 5.26
C PHE A 131 0.88 -3.83 6.76
N ASN A 132 1.43 -4.90 7.32
CA ASN A 132 1.31 -5.22 8.73
C ASN A 132 1.99 -4.18 9.62
N TYR A 133 3.08 -3.57 9.17
CA TYR A 133 3.72 -2.48 9.88
C TYR A 133 2.85 -1.22 9.86
N PHE A 134 2.39 -0.78 8.68
CA PHE A 134 1.64 0.47 8.56
C PHE A 134 0.17 0.37 8.96
N LYS A 135 -0.45 -0.82 9.05
CA LYS A 135 -1.89 -0.95 9.40
C LYS A 135 -2.23 -0.44 10.81
N SER A 136 -1.26 -0.33 11.70
CA SER A 136 -1.46 0.14 13.07
C SER A 136 -0.41 1.14 13.51
N TRP A 137 -0.85 2.26 14.08
CA TRP A 137 0.01 3.25 14.70
C TRP A 137 0.92 2.65 15.80
N LYS A 138 0.46 1.59 16.46
CA LYS A 138 1.15 0.91 17.57
C LYS A 138 2.52 0.42 17.13
N ASN A 139 2.63 -0.13 15.93
CA ASN A 139 3.89 -0.66 15.41
C ASN A 139 4.94 0.44 15.32
N SER A 140 4.57 1.62 14.81
CA SER A 140 5.50 2.75 14.73
C SER A 140 5.88 3.28 16.11
N VAL A 141 4.90 3.48 17.01
CA VAL A 141 5.18 4.04 18.33
C VAL A 141 6.01 3.10 19.20
N ILE A 142 5.66 1.81 19.24
CA ILE A 142 6.39 0.82 20.05
C ILE A 142 7.79 0.55 19.48
N ARG A 143 7.97 0.59 18.16
CA ARG A 143 9.29 0.48 17.53
C ARG A 143 10.24 1.59 17.98
N GLU A 144 9.75 2.83 18.09
CA GLU A 144 10.54 3.95 18.58
C GLU A 144 10.69 3.91 20.11
N LEU A 145 9.65 3.53 20.85
CA LEU A 145 9.65 3.59 22.32
C LEU A 145 10.47 2.48 22.99
N ALA A 146 10.35 1.24 22.52
CA ALA A 146 10.89 0.08 23.21
C ALA A 146 12.42 0.08 23.44
N PRO A 147 13.26 0.56 22.50
CA PRO A 147 14.70 0.66 22.72
C PRO A 147 15.13 1.57 23.87
N HIS A 148 14.32 2.56 24.20
CA HIS A 148 14.63 3.57 25.23
C HIS A 148 13.92 3.28 26.56
N MET A 149 13.31 2.10 26.70
CA MET A 149 12.73 1.62 27.95
C MET A 149 13.36 0.27 28.33
N PRO A 150 14.69 0.19 28.57
CA PRO A 150 15.36 -1.05 28.89
C PRO A 150 14.77 -1.69 30.16
N GLY A 151 14.52 -2.99 30.12
CA GLY A 151 13.90 -3.75 31.20
C GLY A 151 12.38 -3.51 31.42
N ALA A 152 11.75 -2.58 30.69
CA ALA A 152 10.33 -2.29 30.87
C ALA A 152 9.44 -3.45 30.41
N LYS A 153 8.41 -3.72 31.20
CA LYS A 153 7.35 -4.68 30.88
C LYS A 153 6.34 -4.06 29.91
N PRO A 154 5.56 -4.88 29.18
CA PRO A 154 4.55 -4.38 28.24
C PRO A 154 3.55 -3.38 28.84
N LEU A 155 3.17 -3.55 30.12
CA LEU A 155 2.28 -2.61 30.81
C LEU A 155 2.92 -1.22 31.03
N GLU A 156 4.22 -1.16 31.24
CA GLU A 156 4.94 0.10 31.46
C GLU A 156 5.06 0.87 30.13
N MET A 157 5.41 0.17 29.04
CA MET A 157 5.39 0.75 27.68
C MET A 157 3.99 1.22 27.26
N ALA A 158 2.95 0.45 27.62
CA ALA A 158 1.57 0.83 27.39
C ALA A 158 1.19 2.14 28.10
N ARG A 159 1.66 2.34 29.34
CA ARG A 159 1.44 3.58 30.12
C ARG A 159 2.23 4.77 29.59
N ALA A 160 3.38 4.54 28.96
CA ALA A 160 4.18 5.59 28.34
C ALA A 160 3.56 6.10 27.01
N CYS A 161 2.66 5.33 26.40
CA CYS A 161 1.92 5.78 25.22
C CYS A 161 0.87 6.83 25.62
N LYS A 162 0.87 7.99 24.92
CA LYS A 162 -0.18 9.01 25.09
C LYS A 162 -1.58 8.47 24.74
N GLN A 163 -1.63 7.52 23.81
CA GLN A 163 -2.87 6.86 23.38
C GLN A 163 -3.03 5.53 24.11
N LYS A 164 -4.23 5.28 24.63
CA LYS A 164 -4.49 4.10 25.46
C LYS A 164 -4.31 2.81 24.64
N ILE A 165 -3.42 1.95 25.12
CA ILE A 165 -3.22 0.58 24.64
C ILE A 165 -3.07 -0.37 25.82
N SER A 166 -3.40 -1.63 25.62
CA SER A 166 -3.25 -2.68 26.61
C SER A 166 -1.85 -3.29 26.59
N ALA A 167 -1.47 -3.93 27.70
CA ALA A 167 -0.22 -4.70 27.78
C ALA A 167 -0.19 -5.85 26.77
N THR A 168 -1.34 -6.47 26.48
CA THR A 168 -1.46 -7.54 25.47
C THR A 168 -1.14 -7.03 24.08
N GLU A 169 -1.72 -5.89 23.68
CA GLU A 169 -1.45 -5.27 22.37
C GLU A 169 0.02 -4.86 22.23
N VAL A 170 0.67 -4.42 23.31
CA VAL A 170 2.12 -4.13 23.30
C VAL A 170 2.92 -5.41 23.08
N SER A 171 2.61 -6.49 23.79
CA SER A 171 3.30 -7.78 23.61
C SER A 171 3.17 -8.29 22.18
N GLU A 172 1.95 -8.31 21.63
CA GLU A 172 1.68 -8.72 20.25
C GLU A 172 2.45 -7.85 19.23
N THR A 173 2.53 -6.54 19.51
CA THR A 173 3.28 -5.59 18.67
C THR A 173 4.79 -5.87 18.72
N LEU A 174 5.36 -6.09 19.90
CA LEU A 174 6.78 -6.41 20.06
C LEU A 174 7.15 -7.72 19.36
N ASP A 175 6.32 -8.76 19.50
CA ASP A 175 6.52 -10.05 18.85
C ASP A 175 6.51 -9.90 17.32
N PHE A 176 5.54 -9.13 16.79
CA PHE A 176 5.50 -8.79 15.37
C PHE A 176 6.77 -8.05 14.92
N LEU A 177 7.17 -6.99 15.63
CA LEU A 177 8.32 -6.16 15.25
C LEU A 177 9.63 -6.97 15.27
N VAL A 178 9.80 -7.90 16.22
CA VAL A 178 10.96 -8.81 16.24
C VAL A 178 10.91 -9.81 15.09
N LYS A 179 9.74 -10.44 14.85
CA LYS A 179 9.56 -11.38 13.74
C LYS A 179 9.81 -10.72 12.37
N ALA A 180 9.36 -9.48 12.21
CA ALA A 180 9.56 -8.67 11.01
C ALA A 180 10.97 -8.07 10.90
N LYS A 181 11.88 -8.35 11.86
CA LYS A 181 13.24 -7.81 11.93
C LYS A 181 13.28 -6.27 11.90
N LEU A 182 12.27 -5.63 12.49
CA LEU A 182 12.20 -4.18 12.71
C LEU A 182 12.74 -3.81 14.10
N LEU A 183 12.72 -4.77 15.01
CA LEU A 183 13.44 -4.78 16.27
C LEU A 183 14.26 -6.06 16.39
N LYS A 184 15.34 -6.00 17.17
CA LYS A 184 16.08 -7.17 17.67
C LYS A 184 16.09 -7.13 19.19
N LYS A 185 16.08 -8.30 19.82
CA LYS A 185 16.18 -8.44 21.27
C LYS A 185 17.61 -8.79 21.64
N ASP A 186 18.19 -8.08 22.61
CA ASP A 186 19.52 -8.39 23.12
C ASP A 186 19.49 -9.53 24.16
N LYS A 187 20.67 -9.94 24.64
CA LYS A 187 20.84 -11.00 25.65
C LYS A 187 20.15 -10.70 27.00
N ASN A 188 19.90 -9.43 27.30
CA ASN A 188 19.26 -8.98 28.53
C ASN A 188 17.74 -8.82 28.35
N GLY A 189 17.23 -9.04 27.14
CA GLY A 189 15.82 -8.89 26.82
C GLY A 189 15.42 -7.48 26.40
N ASN A 190 16.36 -6.56 26.19
CA ASN A 190 16.07 -5.21 25.71
C ASN A 190 15.93 -5.19 24.20
N TYR A 191 15.17 -4.21 23.69
CA TYR A 191 14.96 -4.06 22.25
C TYR A 191 15.96 -3.07 21.65
N GLN A 192 16.34 -3.30 20.41
CA GLN A 192 17.11 -2.36 19.59
C GLN A 192 16.50 -2.31 18.21
N GLN A 193 16.51 -1.14 17.58
CA GLN A 193 16.10 -1.01 16.19
C GLN A 193 17.12 -1.67 15.26
N THR A 194 16.63 -2.17 14.14
CA THR A 194 17.46 -2.73 13.06
C THR A 194 17.81 -1.67 12.01
N ASP A 195 16.95 -0.68 11.82
CA ASP A 195 17.13 0.47 10.93
C ASP A 195 16.94 1.78 11.70
N LYS A 196 17.62 2.87 11.33
CA LYS A 196 17.43 4.17 12.00
C LYS A 196 16.11 4.86 11.64
N ALA A 197 15.53 4.57 10.48
CA ALA A 197 14.26 5.15 10.06
C ALA A 197 13.51 4.23 9.10
N ILE A 198 12.17 4.18 9.24
CA ILE A 198 11.29 3.50 8.28
C ILE A 198 10.47 4.54 7.55
N ARG A 199 10.69 4.64 6.24
CA ARG A 199 9.88 5.48 5.37
C ARG A 199 8.77 4.64 4.74
N MET A 200 7.56 5.16 4.76
CA MET A 200 6.47 4.63 3.94
C MET A 200 6.79 4.88 2.45
N ALA A 201 6.83 3.82 1.65
CA ALA A 201 6.94 3.95 0.20
C ALA A 201 5.77 4.78 -0.36
N PRO A 202 5.92 5.41 -1.55
CA PRO A 202 4.83 6.13 -2.19
C PRO A 202 3.54 5.32 -2.23
N VAL A 203 2.40 6.00 -2.05
CA VAL A 203 1.05 5.43 -1.87
C VAL A 203 0.68 4.38 -2.92
N GLU A 204 1.29 4.42 -4.11
CA GLU A 204 1.12 3.47 -5.20
C GLU A 204 1.51 2.02 -4.82
N ALA A 205 2.45 1.82 -3.88
CA ALA A 205 2.94 0.49 -3.51
C ALA A 205 2.15 -0.18 -2.36
N VAL A 206 1.57 0.59 -1.43
CA VAL A 206 0.77 0.06 -0.31
C VAL A 206 -0.41 1.00 0.01
N PRO A 207 -1.40 1.18 -0.89
CA PRO A 207 -2.38 2.26 -0.77
C PRO A 207 -3.25 2.18 0.49
N LEU A 208 -3.50 0.97 0.99
CA LEU A 208 -4.49 0.75 2.03
C LEU A 208 -3.95 0.98 3.44
N ALA A 209 -2.89 0.28 3.83
CA ALA A 209 -2.26 0.49 5.14
C ALA A 209 -1.76 1.94 5.29
N ALA A 210 -1.28 2.55 4.20
CA ALA A 210 -0.91 3.96 4.18
C ALA A 210 -2.09 4.88 4.52
N ARG A 211 -3.27 4.65 3.90
CA ARG A 211 -4.48 5.44 4.19
C ARG A 211 -4.99 5.22 5.60
N ASP A 212 -4.98 3.98 6.08
CA ASP A 212 -5.43 3.67 7.45
C ASP A 212 -4.53 4.31 8.50
N LEU A 213 -3.20 4.30 8.28
CA LEU A 213 -2.27 5.00 9.15
C LEU A 213 -2.51 6.51 9.09
N GLN A 214 -2.64 7.09 7.89
CA GLN A 214 -2.91 8.52 7.73
C GLN A 214 -4.18 8.95 8.48
N ARG A 215 -5.24 8.13 8.45
CA ARG A 215 -6.47 8.36 9.22
C ARG A 215 -6.20 8.37 10.72
N GLN A 216 -5.56 7.33 11.26
CA GLN A 216 -5.17 7.24 12.69
C GLN A 216 -4.33 8.45 13.11
N MET A 217 -3.37 8.85 12.27
CA MET A 217 -2.49 9.99 12.54
C MET A 217 -3.23 11.34 12.49
N GLY A 218 -4.24 11.48 11.63
CA GLY A 218 -5.13 12.65 11.60
C GLY A 218 -5.99 12.75 12.87
N GLU A 219 -6.53 11.63 13.34
CA GLU A 219 -7.29 11.57 14.60
C GLU A 219 -6.41 11.96 15.79
N PHE A 220 -5.16 11.48 15.84
CA PHE A 220 -4.21 11.89 16.90
C PHE A 220 -3.83 13.36 16.80
N ALA A 221 -3.68 13.91 15.58
CA ALA A 221 -3.41 15.33 15.40
C ALA A 221 -4.57 16.19 15.96
N ILE A 222 -5.82 15.79 15.74
CA ILE A 222 -7.00 16.46 16.32
C ILE A 222 -6.95 16.42 17.85
N GLN A 223 -6.72 15.23 18.43
CA GLN A 223 -6.64 15.08 19.90
C GLN A 223 -5.47 15.86 20.51
N SER A 224 -4.36 16.00 19.77
CA SER A 224 -3.19 16.74 20.25
C SER A 224 -3.45 18.24 20.42
N LEU A 225 -4.58 18.78 19.91
CA LEU A 225 -4.96 20.18 20.13
C LEU A 225 -5.15 20.52 21.61
N ASP A 226 -5.43 19.51 22.46
CA ASP A 226 -5.59 19.67 23.91
C ASP A 226 -4.24 19.70 24.65
N LEU A 227 -3.11 19.41 23.98
CA LEU A 227 -1.79 19.48 24.60
C LEU A 227 -1.31 20.94 24.75
N PRO A 228 -0.42 21.20 25.73
CA PRO A 228 0.26 22.50 25.84
C PRO A 228 0.99 22.87 24.54
N LEU A 229 1.07 24.18 24.25
CA LEU A 229 1.77 24.68 23.05
C LEU A 229 3.25 24.27 22.99
N SER A 230 3.89 24.04 24.14
CA SER A 230 5.27 23.55 24.22
C SER A 230 5.44 22.08 23.80
N GLU A 231 4.36 21.29 23.81
CA GLU A 231 4.38 19.86 23.49
C GLU A 231 3.82 19.55 22.10
N ARG A 232 3.38 20.56 21.34
CA ARG A 232 2.80 20.37 20.00
C ARG A 232 3.22 21.46 19.03
N MET A 233 3.33 21.09 17.76
CA MET A 233 3.48 22.03 16.65
C MET A 233 2.29 21.92 15.71
N MET A 234 1.50 23.00 15.62
CA MET A 234 0.37 23.09 14.71
C MET A 234 0.48 24.40 13.93
N SER A 235 0.68 24.30 12.62
CA SER A 235 0.75 25.45 11.71
C SER A 235 0.10 25.08 10.38
N GLY A 236 -0.44 26.06 9.67
CA GLY A 236 -1.15 25.83 8.42
C GLY A 236 -1.24 27.08 7.56
N TYR A 237 -1.34 26.88 6.25
CA TYR A 237 -1.48 27.94 5.25
C TYR A 237 -2.56 27.55 4.23
N THR A 238 -3.44 28.48 3.89
CA THR A 238 -4.40 28.33 2.79
C THR A 238 -3.88 29.10 1.59
N LEU A 239 -3.53 28.40 0.51
CA LEU A 239 -2.88 28.97 -0.67
C LEU A 239 -3.62 28.58 -1.96
N GLY A 240 -3.76 29.54 -2.88
CA GLY A 240 -4.17 29.25 -4.26
C GLY A 240 -2.97 28.71 -5.05
N LEU A 241 -3.06 27.49 -5.57
CA LEU A 241 -1.94 26.81 -6.24
C LEU A 241 -2.26 26.50 -7.71
N THR A 242 -1.28 26.73 -8.59
CA THR A 242 -1.27 26.10 -9.92
C THR A 242 -0.77 24.67 -9.81
N ARG A 243 -1.06 23.82 -10.81
CA ARG A 243 -0.52 22.44 -10.87
C ARG A 243 1.00 22.40 -10.82
N ARG A 244 1.67 23.33 -11.51
CA ARG A 244 3.15 23.45 -11.50
C ARG A 244 3.68 23.81 -10.11
N ALA A 245 3.01 24.74 -9.41
CA ALA A 245 3.38 25.10 -8.04
C ALA A 245 3.17 23.91 -7.09
N TYR A 246 2.05 23.19 -7.22
CA TYR A 246 1.77 21.97 -6.45
C TYR A 246 2.88 20.92 -6.60
N GLU A 247 3.29 20.60 -7.84
CA GLU A 247 4.37 19.61 -8.07
C GLU A 247 5.72 20.06 -7.49
N ARG A 248 6.02 21.37 -7.54
CA ARG A 248 7.22 21.92 -6.90
C ARG A 248 7.15 21.79 -5.37
N ILE A 249 6.02 22.13 -4.76
CA ILE A 249 5.81 22.01 -3.31
C ILE A 249 5.89 20.54 -2.87
N LYS A 250 5.40 19.60 -3.68
CA LYS A 250 5.55 18.16 -3.44
C LYS A 250 7.03 17.77 -3.33
N LYS A 251 7.85 18.22 -4.29
CA LYS A 251 9.30 17.97 -4.28
C LYS A 251 10.00 18.61 -3.07
N GLU A 252 9.68 19.87 -2.76
CA GLU A 252 10.24 20.55 -1.58
C GLU A 252 9.86 19.85 -0.27
N THR A 253 8.63 19.32 -0.19
CA THR A 253 8.17 18.53 0.96
C THR A 253 8.98 17.24 1.11
N GLU A 254 9.32 16.56 0.01
CA GLU A 254 10.20 15.38 0.04
C GLU A 254 11.61 15.73 0.55
N ASP A 255 12.16 16.87 0.11
CA ASP A 255 13.47 17.36 0.55
C ASP A 255 13.46 17.80 2.02
N TYR A 256 12.36 18.40 2.46
CA TYR A 256 12.10 18.72 3.86
C TYR A 256 12.12 17.46 4.73
N TYR A 257 11.40 16.40 4.36
CA TYR A 257 11.42 15.15 5.13
C TYR A 257 12.81 14.55 5.22
N ARG A 258 13.62 14.62 4.14
CA ARG A 258 15.02 14.15 4.18
C ARG A 258 15.84 14.91 5.22
N ARG A 259 15.68 16.23 5.32
CA ARG A 259 16.36 17.05 6.34
C ARG A 259 15.86 16.73 7.75
N VAL A 260 14.56 16.58 7.95
CA VAL A 260 13.99 16.23 9.26
C VAL A 260 14.48 14.87 9.75
N VAL A 261 14.51 13.85 8.88
CA VAL A 261 15.03 12.52 9.25
C VAL A 261 16.51 12.60 9.61
N ALA A 262 17.31 13.39 8.90
CA ALA A 262 18.71 13.59 9.26
C ALA A 262 18.84 14.11 10.70
N ILE A 263 18.12 15.19 11.05
CA ILE A 263 18.11 15.76 12.40
C ILE A 263 17.65 14.73 13.44
N ALA A 264 16.53 14.05 13.19
CA ALA A 264 15.95 13.09 14.14
C ALA A 264 16.80 11.82 14.36
N THR A 265 17.83 11.60 13.54
CA THR A 265 18.70 10.41 13.63
C THR A 265 20.15 10.76 14.00
N GLU A 266 20.43 12.02 14.34
CA GLU A 266 21.72 12.51 14.84
C GLU A 266 22.03 11.97 16.23
N GLU A 267 21.01 11.86 17.10
CA GLU A 267 21.15 11.34 18.46
C GLU A 267 20.63 9.90 18.57
N ASP A 268 21.22 9.13 19.47
CA ASP A 268 20.83 7.74 19.75
C ASP A 268 19.94 7.61 21.01
N GLU A 269 19.55 8.73 21.64
CA GLU A 269 18.61 8.78 22.79
C GLU A 269 17.24 9.31 22.34
N THR A 270 16.15 8.82 22.96
CA THR A 270 14.78 9.30 22.70
C THR A 270 14.13 9.69 24.02
N GLU A 271 13.80 10.97 24.15
CA GLU A 271 13.03 11.49 25.29
C GLU A 271 11.52 11.22 25.11
N GLN A 272 11.02 11.42 23.89
CA GLN A 272 9.61 11.25 23.56
C GLN A 272 9.42 10.92 22.09
N VAL A 273 8.49 10.00 21.80
CA VAL A 273 8.14 9.64 20.42
C VAL A 273 7.16 10.68 19.86
N TYR A 274 7.62 11.43 18.85
CA TYR A 274 6.79 12.40 18.13
C TYR A 274 6.37 11.87 16.76
N ARG A 275 5.17 12.28 16.32
CA ARG A 275 4.74 12.14 14.93
C ARG A 275 4.67 13.51 14.28
N LEU A 276 5.43 13.69 13.20
CA LEU A 276 5.30 14.83 12.30
C LEU A 276 4.49 14.42 11.07
N ASN A 277 3.41 15.14 10.79
CA ASN A 277 2.65 15.02 9.55
C ASN A 277 2.66 16.36 8.81
N VAL A 278 3.12 16.36 7.56
CA VAL A 278 2.92 17.48 6.62
C VAL A 278 1.93 17.02 5.55
N GLN A 279 0.78 17.69 5.49
CA GLN A 279 -0.32 17.32 4.62
C GLN A 279 -0.68 18.50 3.71
N LEU A 280 -0.78 18.24 2.40
CA LEU A 280 -1.25 19.19 1.40
C LEU A 280 -2.41 18.56 0.63
N PHE A 281 -3.60 19.12 0.77
CA PHE A 281 -4.82 18.62 0.15
C PHE A 281 -5.67 19.78 -0.39
N PRO A 282 -6.46 19.55 -1.45
CA PRO A 282 -7.36 20.57 -1.96
C PRO A 282 -8.47 20.88 -0.94
N LEU A 283 -8.74 22.16 -0.73
CA LEU A 283 -9.89 22.66 0.05
C LEU A 283 -11.04 23.14 -0.85
N SER A 284 -10.89 23.00 -2.17
CA SER A 284 -11.87 23.39 -3.17
C SER A 284 -11.83 22.44 -4.36
N GLU A 285 -12.87 22.47 -5.19
CA GLU A 285 -12.84 21.90 -6.52
C GLU A 285 -11.83 22.60 -7.43
N ARG A 286 -11.52 21.98 -8.57
CA ARG A 286 -10.70 22.61 -9.59
C ARG A 286 -11.43 23.83 -10.15
N LEU A 287 -10.75 24.97 -10.11
CA LEU A 287 -11.27 26.19 -10.74
C LEU A 287 -11.13 26.04 -12.26
N ASN A 288 -12.24 25.74 -12.94
CA ASN A 288 -12.31 25.72 -14.40
C ASN A 288 -11.98 27.12 -14.92
N LYS A 289 -11.01 27.23 -15.83
CA LYS A 289 -10.68 28.53 -16.44
C LYS A 289 -11.72 29.02 -17.45
N ASN A 290 -12.71 28.21 -17.85
CA ASN A 290 -13.60 28.52 -18.99
C ASN A 290 -15.08 28.11 -18.82
N GLU A 291 -15.73 28.31 -17.66
CA GLU A 291 -17.18 28.03 -17.53
C GLU A 291 -18.01 29.18 -16.94
N THR A 292 -17.52 30.41 -16.97
CA THR A 292 -18.25 31.57 -16.40
C THR A 292 -18.64 32.66 -17.40
N VAL A 293 -18.68 32.36 -18.71
CA VAL A 293 -19.18 33.32 -19.72
C VAL A 293 -20.39 32.84 -20.52
N LEU A 294 -20.73 31.54 -20.58
CA LEU A 294 -21.81 31.09 -21.48
C LEU A 294 -23.23 30.97 -20.87
N ASN A 295 -23.41 31.11 -19.55
CA ASN A 295 -24.73 30.96 -18.92
C ASN A 295 -25.43 32.27 -18.51
N LYS A 296 -25.01 33.43 -19.06
CA LYS A 296 -25.69 34.72 -18.81
C LYS A 296 -26.38 35.35 -20.03
N GLU A 297 -26.23 34.81 -21.23
CA GLU A 297 -26.91 35.36 -22.43
C GLU A 297 -28.21 34.62 -22.80
N GLU A 298 -28.45 33.38 -22.35
CA GLU A 298 -29.68 32.64 -22.69
C GLU A 298 -30.88 32.89 -21.75
N LYS A 299 -30.81 33.89 -20.85
CA LYS A 299 -31.96 34.27 -19.99
C LYS A 299 -32.62 35.60 -20.32
N ASN A 300 -32.24 36.26 -21.42
CA ASN A 300 -32.86 37.51 -21.86
C ASN A 300 -33.51 37.49 -23.24
N GLU A 301 -33.64 36.33 -23.90
CA GLU A 301 -34.51 36.19 -25.08
C GLU A 301 -35.24 34.83 -25.08
N LYS A 302 -36.33 34.76 -24.31
CA LYS A 302 -37.61 34.10 -24.67
C LYS A 302 -38.60 34.16 -23.52
#